data_AF-A0A4P5XWJ4-F1
#
_entry.id   AF-A0A4P5XWJ4-F1
#
_cell.length_a   1.000
_cell.length_b   1.000
_cell.length_c   1.000
_cell.angle_alpha   90.00
_cell.angle_beta   90.00
_cell.angle_gamma   90.00
#
_symmetry.space_group_name_H-M   'P 1'
#
loop_
_entity.id
_entity.type
_entity.pdbx_description
1 polymer ?
#
loop_
_entity_poly.entity_id
_entity_poly.type
_entity_poly.pdbx_seq_one_letter_code
_entity_poly.pdbx_strand_id
1 'polypeptide(L)'
;MFAALRRDFRFAPVTFSLLAASVALFIAVELARSRIEDPKGVSHVFGMVVMLHFGGDDDVSGPFALWDGPWWRWLRIPASAFHHANVLHLFFNVSTLWLLGPLLERRMRRAAYLAFWFFASLVPLLPEYFLGTTPLGLSGVACAMFGWCLIERQFDSEVERRLPEQAIRSFWIFLFAMLILTAFDLLHIANVAHFTGVAYGWLNARAAHHRTGRRAWVASHALLPVAIYLLLHPFWNANYHALLGRRVEDLSAGVPHFREAVRRDPALPQVWLSLADERARSGDFLAAWRLAIEGLKHNRSNGALMEAARQLWAMLPDDERKEARETLQHVFAGETSEWSERLRMTEPPVPKGLLSNEPAGAGQTSAEEDAAKRRGRKRSSKPVDPDQTDSAAEGRTL
;
A
#
# COMPACT_ATOMS: atom_id res chain seq x y z
N MET A 1 -29.57 31.80 -13.55
CA MET A 1 -28.63 30.76 -13.06
C MET A 1 -29.29 29.76 -12.10
N PHE A 2 -29.82 30.19 -10.95
CA PHE A 2 -30.45 29.29 -9.96
C PHE A 2 -31.64 28.46 -10.47
N ALA A 3 -32.49 29.02 -11.34
CA ALA A 3 -33.61 28.27 -11.93
C ALA A 3 -33.15 27.14 -12.89
N ALA A 4 -32.06 27.35 -13.62
CA ALA A 4 -31.47 26.33 -14.50
C ALA A 4 -30.80 25.22 -13.68
N LEU A 5 -30.02 25.57 -12.65
CA LEU A 5 -29.47 24.61 -11.69
C LEU A 5 -30.54 23.77 -11.01
N ARG A 6 -31.64 24.39 -10.56
CA ARG A 6 -32.77 23.70 -9.92
C ARG A 6 -33.48 22.74 -10.89
N ARG A 7 -33.56 23.10 -12.16
CA ARG A 7 -34.11 22.24 -13.22
C ARG A 7 -33.19 21.04 -13.46
N ASP A 8 -31.89 21.27 -13.60
CA ASP A 8 -30.93 20.21 -13.90
C ASP A 8 -30.80 19.23 -12.72
N PHE A 9 -30.85 19.72 -11.48
CA PHE A 9 -30.89 18.89 -10.26
C PHE A 9 -32.14 18.00 -10.18
N ARG A 10 -33.28 18.45 -10.70
CA ARG A 10 -34.50 17.63 -10.78
C ARG A 10 -34.35 16.45 -11.75
N PHE A 11 -33.55 16.62 -12.81
CA PHE A 11 -33.34 15.59 -13.83
C PHE A 11 -32.20 14.62 -13.50
N ALA A 12 -31.15 15.07 -12.81
CA ALA A 12 -29.98 14.26 -12.47
C ALA A 12 -29.51 14.50 -11.02
N PRO A 13 -30.35 14.23 -10.00
CA PRO A 13 -30.02 14.54 -8.61
C PRO A 13 -28.75 13.85 -8.12
N VAL A 14 -28.48 12.60 -8.51
CA VAL A 14 -27.28 11.89 -8.05
C VAL A 14 -26.03 12.55 -8.59
N THR A 15 -26.01 12.87 -9.88
CA THR A 15 -24.89 13.55 -10.53
C THR A 15 -24.55 14.87 -9.84
N PHE A 16 -25.56 15.71 -9.61
CA PHE A 16 -25.33 17.02 -9.00
C PHE A 16 -25.01 16.93 -7.51
N SER A 17 -25.52 15.93 -6.79
CA SER A 17 -25.09 15.64 -5.42
C SER A 17 -23.61 15.25 -5.36
N LEU A 18 -23.15 14.39 -6.26
CA LEU A 18 -21.75 13.98 -6.34
C LEU A 18 -20.84 15.16 -6.69
N LEU A 19 -21.24 15.98 -7.66
CA LEU A 19 -20.52 17.20 -8.05
C LEU A 19 -20.43 18.18 -6.88
N ALA A 20 -21.55 18.44 -6.20
CA ALA A 20 -21.58 19.33 -5.04
C ALA A 20 -20.68 18.82 -3.91
N ALA A 21 -20.68 17.50 -3.66
CA ALA A 21 -19.81 16.89 -2.67
C ALA A 21 -18.32 17.04 -3.02
N SER A 22 -17.93 16.83 -4.28
CA SER A 22 -16.54 17.03 -4.74
C SER A 22 -16.07 18.47 -4.56
N VAL A 23 -16.91 19.45 -4.92
CA VAL A 23 -16.58 20.87 -4.78
C VAL A 23 -16.53 21.28 -3.30
N ALA A 24 -17.53 20.88 -2.50
CA ALA A 24 -17.59 21.20 -1.08
C ALA A 24 -16.39 20.62 -0.32
N LEU A 25 -16.02 19.37 -0.62
CA LEU A 25 -14.86 18.72 0.00
C LEU A 25 -13.56 19.40 -0.39
N PHE A 26 -13.39 19.76 -1.68
CA PHE A 26 -12.22 20.50 -2.13
C PHE A 26 -12.07 21.84 -1.38
N ILE A 27 -13.17 22.61 -1.26
CA ILE A 27 -13.17 23.87 -0.51
C ILE A 27 -12.84 23.63 0.97
N ALA A 28 -13.44 22.61 1.59
CA ALA A 28 -13.18 22.29 2.99
C ALA A 28 -11.71 21.94 3.24
N VAL A 29 -11.09 21.16 2.34
CA VAL A 29 -9.66 20.81 2.39
C VAL A 29 -8.79 22.06 2.25
N GLU A 30 -9.05 22.91 1.27
CA GLU A 30 -8.24 24.13 1.05
C GLU A 30 -8.37 25.12 2.21
N LEU A 31 -9.59 25.29 2.76
CA LEU A 31 -9.80 26.10 3.95
C LEU A 31 -9.07 25.53 5.17
N ALA A 32 -9.06 24.21 5.34
CA ALA A 32 -8.34 23.57 6.43
C ALA A 32 -6.81 23.66 6.26
N ARG A 33 -6.29 23.54 5.04
CA ARG A 33 -4.87 23.73 4.70
C ARG A 33 -4.38 25.12 5.08
N SER A 34 -5.19 26.16 4.83
CA SER A 34 -4.83 27.54 5.21
C SER A 34 -4.74 27.81 6.71
N ARG A 35 -5.15 26.85 7.57
CA ARG A 35 -5.24 27.02 9.03
C ARG A 35 -4.26 26.15 9.83
N ILE A 36 -3.49 25.27 9.20
CA ILE A 36 -2.65 24.27 9.87
C ILE A 36 -1.22 24.34 9.31
N GLU A 37 -0.21 24.33 10.18
CA GLU A 37 1.22 24.43 9.82
C GLU A 37 1.77 23.17 9.12
N ASP A 38 1.10 22.01 9.23
CA ASP A 38 1.40 20.78 8.47
C ASP A 38 0.32 20.49 7.39
N PRO A 39 0.58 20.84 6.12
CA PRO A 39 -0.33 20.58 5.01
C PRO A 39 -0.59 19.09 4.74
N LYS A 40 0.33 18.20 5.14
CA LYS A 40 0.19 16.75 4.92
C LYS A 40 -0.81 16.15 5.92
N GLY A 41 -0.79 16.59 7.18
CA GLY A 41 -1.74 16.19 8.21
C GLY A 41 -3.21 16.48 7.88
N VAL A 42 -3.50 17.63 7.25
CA VAL A 42 -4.88 18.02 6.88
C VAL A 42 -5.53 17.03 5.91
N SER A 43 -4.73 16.53 4.98
CA SER A 43 -5.14 15.54 3.99
C SER A 43 -5.60 14.27 4.70
N HIS A 44 -4.84 13.78 5.69
CA HIS A 44 -5.16 12.58 6.46
C HIS A 44 -6.42 12.74 7.34
N VAL A 45 -6.68 13.95 7.88
CA VAL A 45 -7.85 14.24 8.73
C VAL A 45 -9.16 14.17 7.95
N PHE A 46 -9.18 14.60 6.69
CA PHE A 46 -10.36 14.52 5.81
C PHE A 46 -10.47 13.19 5.03
N GLY A 47 -9.68 12.19 5.41
CA GLY A 47 -9.73 10.85 4.85
C GLY A 47 -8.86 10.64 3.60
N MET A 48 -7.94 11.56 3.30
CA MET A 48 -6.99 11.35 2.21
C MET A 48 -5.94 10.30 2.56
N VAL A 49 -5.68 9.50 1.53
CA VAL A 49 -4.53 8.64 1.36
C VAL A 49 -4.57 7.39 2.24
N VAL A 50 -5.19 6.34 1.68
CA VAL A 50 -4.68 4.99 1.91
C VAL A 50 -3.35 4.91 1.17
N MET A 51 -2.26 5.30 1.83
CA MET A 51 -0.94 4.90 1.34
C MET A 51 -0.88 3.41 1.59
N LEU A 52 -0.88 2.61 0.52
CA LEU A 52 -0.40 1.24 0.63
C LEU A 52 1.11 1.32 0.69
N HIS A 53 1.63 1.57 1.89
CA HIS A 53 3.05 1.32 2.11
C HIS A 53 3.24 -0.19 2.05
N PHE A 54 3.84 -0.65 0.96
CA PHE A 54 4.43 -1.98 0.87
C PHE A 54 5.78 -1.89 1.55
N GLY A 55 5.78 -2.06 2.86
CA GLY A 55 7.00 -1.99 3.66
C GLY A 55 6.76 -2.65 5.00
N GLY A 56 7.81 -3.31 5.48
CA GLY A 56 7.84 -4.00 6.75
C GLY A 56 9.26 -4.11 7.27
N ASP A 57 9.41 -4.44 8.56
CA ASP A 57 10.70 -4.68 9.17
C ASP A 57 11.33 -5.94 8.55
N ASP A 58 12.54 -5.76 8.00
CA ASP A 58 13.57 -6.65 7.45
C ASP A 58 13.22 -8.05 6.87
N ASP A 59 12.18 -8.76 7.35
CA ASP A 59 11.79 -10.10 6.90
C ASP A 59 10.27 -10.30 6.66
N VAL A 60 9.38 -9.43 7.18
CA VAL A 60 7.92 -9.57 6.98
C VAL A 60 7.45 -8.44 6.07
N SER A 61 6.90 -8.76 4.90
CA SER A 61 6.47 -7.75 3.91
C SER A 61 5.02 -7.93 3.45
N GLY A 62 4.36 -6.81 3.17
CA GLY A 62 3.01 -6.79 2.64
C GLY A 62 2.41 -5.39 2.65
N PRO A 63 1.21 -5.21 2.08
CA PRO A 63 0.45 -3.97 2.20
C PRO A 63 -0.12 -3.84 3.62
N PHE A 64 0.74 -3.72 4.64
CA PHE A 64 0.30 -3.70 6.05
C PHE A 64 -0.65 -2.55 6.34
N ALA A 65 -0.47 -1.41 5.68
CA ALA A 65 -1.43 -0.31 5.77
C ALA A 65 -2.86 -0.67 5.30
N LEU A 66 -3.02 -1.73 4.48
CA LEU A 66 -4.31 -2.29 4.10
C LEU A 66 -4.85 -3.25 5.16
N TRP A 67 -3.98 -4.15 5.65
CA TRP A 67 -4.34 -5.23 6.57
C TRP A 67 -4.56 -4.79 8.01
N ASP A 68 -3.85 -3.75 8.46
CA ASP A 68 -3.90 -3.19 9.81
C ASP A 68 -5.06 -2.17 9.99
N GLY A 69 -5.74 -1.84 8.89
CA GLY A 69 -6.85 -0.90 8.90
C GLY A 69 -8.15 -1.49 9.45
N PRO A 70 -9.05 -0.65 10.03
CA PRO A 70 -10.41 -1.08 10.30
C PRO A 70 -11.13 -1.47 9.02
N TRP A 71 -12.12 -2.36 9.09
CA TRP A 71 -12.84 -2.90 7.92
C TRP A 71 -13.44 -1.81 7.03
N TRP A 72 -13.77 -0.62 7.55
CA TRP A 72 -14.30 0.48 6.74
C TRP A 72 -13.23 1.20 5.91
N ARG A 73 -11.94 0.86 6.06
CA ARG A 73 -10.83 1.52 5.35
C ARG A 73 -10.91 1.37 3.84
N TRP A 74 -11.48 0.28 3.32
CA TRP A 74 -11.70 0.16 1.87
C TRP A 74 -12.73 1.16 1.33
N LEU A 75 -13.65 1.69 2.16
CA LEU A 75 -14.54 2.80 1.78
C LEU A 75 -13.78 4.10 1.55
N ARG A 76 -12.52 4.20 2.01
CA ARG A 76 -11.66 5.34 1.66
C ARG A 76 -11.25 5.35 0.19
N ILE A 77 -11.31 4.21 -0.50
CA ILE A 77 -11.03 4.13 -1.95
C ILE A 77 -12.07 4.93 -2.73
N PRO A 78 -13.38 4.64 -2.66
CA PRO A 78 -14.38 5.48 -3.34
C PRO A 78 -14.43 6.90 -2.75
N ALA A 79 -14.03 7.12 -1.50
CA ALA A 79 -13.92 8.47 -0.93
C ALA A 79 -12.74 9.29 -1.52
N SER A 80 -11.66 8.64 -1.96
CA SER A 80 -10.53 9.31 -2.61
C SER A 80 -10.94 9.94 -3.94
N ALA A 81 -12.00 9.42 -4.58
CA ALA A 81 -12.56 9.99 -5.79
C ALA A 81 -13.11 11.41 -5.60
N PHE A 82 -13.51 11.81 -4.38
CA PHE A 82 -13.94 13.19 -4.10
C PHE A 82 -12.78 14.17 -3.88
N HIS A 83 -11.57 13.67 -3.67
CA HIS A 83 -10.40 14.50 -3.37
C HIS A 83 -9.66 14.92 -4.64
N HIS A 84 -9.23 16.18 -4.70
CA HIS A 84 -8.58 16.73 -5.88
C HIS A 84 -7.31 17.48 -5.47
N ALA A 85 -6.23 17.28 -6.22
CA ALA A 85 -4.91 17.82 -5.88
C ALA A 85 -4.80 19.34 -6.09
N ASN A 86 -5.51 19.89 -7.08
CA ASN A 86 -5.50 21.31 -7.41
C ASN A 86 -6.78 21.69 -8.17
N VAL A 87 -6.97 23.00 -8.38
CA VAL A 87 -8.16 23.56 -9.03
C VAL A 87 -8.34 23.05 -10.45
N LEU A 88 -7.25 22.92 -11.22
CA LEU A 88 -7.30 22.43 -12.59
C LEU A 88 -7.76 20.96 -12.65
N HIS A 89 -7.25 20.14 -11.74
CA HIS A 89 -7.63 18.74 -11.58
C HIS A 89 -9.11 18.62 -11.16
N LEU A 90 -9.60 19.45 -10.24
CA LEU A 90 -11.02 19.52 -9.91
C LEU A 90 -11.85 19.91 -11.15
N PHE A 91 -11.46 20.98 -11.84
CA PHE A 91 -12.19 21.54 -12.98
C PHE A 91 -12.47 20.49 -14.07
N PHE A 92 -11.45 19.75 -14.51
CA PHE A 92 -11.64 18.74 -15.56
C PHE A 92 -12.53 17.58 -15.10
N ASN A 93 -12.40 17.15 -13.85
CA ASN A 93 -13.19 16.06 -13.28
C ASN A 93 -14.67 16.43 -13.15
N VAL A 94 -14.97 17.59 -12.54
CA VAL A 94 -16.34 18.05 -12.38
C VAL A 94 -16.98 18.41 -13.72
N SER A 95 -16.21 18.91 -14.68
CA SER A 95 -16.69 19.17 -16.05
C SER A 95 -17.12 17.90 -16.75
N THR A 96 -16.34 16.83 -16.63
CA THR A 96 -16.69 15.53 -17.21
C THR A 96 -17.92 14.92 -16.53
N LEU A 97 -17.97 14.97 -15.18
CA LEU A 97 -19.13 14.52 -14.41
C LEU A 97 -20.39 15.31 -14.78
N TRP A 98 -20.27 16.63 -14.95
CA TRP A 98 -21.39 17.50 -15.34
C TRP A 98 -21.88 17.22 -16.76
N LEU A 99 -20.98 16.94 -17.71
CA LEU A 99 -21.33 16.68 -19.10
C LEU A 99 -21.95 15.28 -19.29
N LEU A 100 -21.32 14.25 -18.73
CA LEU A 100 -21.68 12.85 -18.97
C LEU A 100 -22.64 12.30 -17.92
N GLY A 101 -22.61 12.82 -16.68
CA GLY A 101 -23.41 12.30 -15.57
C GLY A 101 -24.91 12.36 -15.82
N PRO A 102 -25.49 13.50 -16.25
CA PRO A 102 -26.92 13.58 -16.50
C PRO A 102 -27.39 12.67 -17.64
N LEU A 103 -26.52 12.42 -18.64
CA LEU A 103 -26.80 11.49 -19.73
C LEU A 103 -26.92 10.07 -19.20
N LEU A 104 -25.98 9.64 -18.36
CA LEU A 104 -25.94 8.29 -17.82
C LEU A 104 -27.01 8.07 -16.74
N GLU A 105 -27.22 9.03 -15.84
CA GLU A 105 -28.22 8.90 -14.75
C GLU A 105 -29.64 8.70 -15.29
N ARG A 106 -29.99 9.41 -16.37
CA ARG A 106 -31.29 9.29 -17.05
C ARG A 106 -31.49 7.89 -17.66
N ARG A 107 -30.43 7.27 -18.18
CA ARG A 107 -30.48 5.98 -18.88
C ARG A 107 -30.40 4.80 -17.91
N MET A 108 -29.53 4.88 -16.91
CA MET A 108 -29.30 3.81 -15.95
C MET A 108 -30.34 3.81 -14.81
N ARG A 109 -31.09 4.90 -14.62
CA ARG A 109 -31.87 5.20 -13.41
C ARG A 109 -30.95 5.46 -12.20
N ARG A 110 -31.44 6.26 -11.25
CA ARG A 110 -30.66 6.79 -10.12
C ARG A 110 -29.87 5.74 -9.34
N ALA A 111 -30.50 4.63 -8.95
CA ALA A 111 -29.86 3.60 -8.14
C ALA A 111 -28.75 2.84 -8.90
N ALA A 112 -28.98 2.50 -10.17
CA ALA A 112 -27.96 1.80 -10.94
C ALA A 112 -26.82 2.74 -11.37
N TYR A 113 -27.12 4.03 -11.60
CA TYR A 113 -26.10 5.04 -11.82
C TYR A 113 -25.22 5.24 -10.57
N LEU A 114 -25.82 5.31 -9.38
CA LEU A 114 -25.06 5.41 -8.13
C LEU A 114 -24.19 4.16 -7.89
N ALA A 115 -24.72 2.97 -8.14
CA ALA A 115 -23.94 1.73 -8.07
C ALA A 115 -22.79 1.72 -9.08
N PHE A 116 -23.06 2.11 -10.33
CA PHE A 116 -22.03 2.24 -11.36
C PHE A 116 -20.94 3.24 -10.94
N TRP A 117 -21.32 4.41 -10.43
CA TRP A 117 -20.39 5.42 -9.93
C TRP A 117 -19.52 4.87 -8.80
N PHE A 118 -20.13 4.16 -7.84
CA PHE A 118 -19.42 3.56 -6.70
C PHE A 118 -18.39 2.51 -7.14
N PHE A 119 -18.75 1.64 -8.07
CA PHE A 119 -17.81 0.63 -8.57
C PHE A 119 -16.78 1.25 -9.55
N ALA A 120 -17.15 2.29 -10.29
CA ALA A 120 -16.23 3.06 -11.12
C ALA A 120 -15.21 3.86 -10.29
N SER A 121 -15.53 4.18 -9.03
CA SER A 121 -14.59 4.78 -8.08
C SER A 121 -13.85 3.73 -7.23
N LEU A 122 -13.98 2.45 -7.57
CA LEU A 122 -13.35 1.36 -6.85
C LEU A 122 -12.46 0.53 -7.78
N VAL A 123 -13.05 -0.09 -8.81
CA VAL A 123 -12.39 -1.06 -9.69
C VAL A 123 -11.17 -0.47 -10.41
N PRO A 124 -11.22 0.73 -11.02
CA PRO A 124 -10.06 1.29 -11.73
C PRO A 124 -8.92 1.71 -10.81
N LEU A 125 -9.23 1.98 -9.54
CA LEU A 125 -8.25 2.45 -8.56
C LEU A 125 -7.47 1.29 -7.91
N LEU A 126 -8.03 0.07 -7.88
CA LEU A 126 -7.37 -1.09 -7.28
C LEU A 126 -5.97 -1.36 -7.86
N PRO A 127 -5.76 -1.42 -9.20
CA PRO A 127 -4.43 -1.66 -9.77
C PRO A 127 -3.40 -0.59 -9.40
N GLU A 128 -3.80 0.69 -9.36
CA GLU A 128 -2.93 1.80 -8.94
C GLU A 128 -2.44 1.63 -7.50
N TYR A 129 -3.35 1.24 -6.59
CA TYR A 129 -2.99 0.94 -5.22
C TYR A 129 -1.98 -0.21 -5.13
N PHE A 130 -2.09 -1.26 -5.95
CA PHE A 130 -1.09 -2.34 -6.00
C PHE A 130 0.27 -1.91 -6.53
N LEU A 131 0.30 -0.87 -7.37
CA LEU A 131 1.55 -0.26 -7.87
C LEU A 131 2.17 0.72 -6.86
N GLY A 132 1.59 0.84 -5.66
CA GLY A 132 2.09 1.72 -4.61
C GLY A 132 1.83 3.21 -4.85
N THR A 133 0.97 3.55 -5.82
CA THR A 133 0.60 4.94 -6.08
C THR A 133 -0.53 5.38 -5.14
N THR A 134 -0.68 6.70 -5.00
CA THR A 134 -1.76 7.31 -4.20
C THR A 134 -2.73 8.03 -5.12
N PRO A 135 -3.56 7.30 -5.88
CA PRO A 135 -4.45 7.91 -6.84
C PRO A 135 -5.56 8.71 -6.12
N LEU A 136 -5.88 9.88 -6.67
CA LEU A 136 -6.87 10.82 -6.14
C LEU A 136 -7.77 11.31 -7.29
N GLY A 137 -9.03 11.59 -6.98
CA GLY A 137 -9.94 12.30 -7.88
C GLY A 137 -10.84 11.41 -8.73
N LEU A 138 -11.83 12.06 -9.37
CA LEU A 138 -12.87 11.39 -10.17
C LEU A 138 -12.36 10.86 -11.52
N SER A 139 -11.07 10.94 -11.84
CA SER A 139 -10.60 10.77 -13.21
C SER A 139 -10.79 9.33 -13.74
N GLY A 140 -10.62 8.32 -12.88
CA GLY A 140 -10.99 6.94 -13.20
C GLY A 140 -12.49 6.75 -13.44
N VAL A 141 -13.33 7.43 -12.66
CA VAL A 141 -14.81 7.45 -12.86
C VAL A 141 -15.16 8.15 -14.17
N ALA A 142 -14.54 9.29 -14.46
CA ALA A 142 -14.72 10.03 -15.69
C ALA A 142 -14.37 9.16 -16.92
N CYS A 143 -13.27 8.41 -16.84
CA CYS A 143 -12.88 7.44 -17.87
C CYS A 143 -13.89 6.29 -17.98
N ALA A 144 -14.44 5.78 -16.88
CA ALA A 144 -15.52 4.80 -16.92
C ALA A 144 -16.81 5.33 -17.54
N MET A 145 -17.20 6.56 -17.23
CA MET A 145 -18.35 7.21 -17.85
C MET A 145 -18.13 7.38 -19.36
N PHE A 146 -16.93 7.80 -19.77
CA PHE A 146 -16.54 7.87 -21.16
C PHE A 146 -16.62 6.49 -21.85
N GLY A 147 -16.04 5.45 -21.24
CA GLY A 147 -16.09 4.08 -21.74
C GLY A 147 -17.52 3.56 -21.92
N TRP A 148 -18.44 3.87 -21.00
CA TRP A 148 -19.85 3.53 -21.16
C TRP A 148 -20.46 4.24 -22.38
N CYS A 149 -20.24 5.56 -22.50
CA CYS A 149 -20.79 6.36 -23.59
C CYS A 149 -20.29 5.92 -24.98
N LEU A 150 -19.09 5.33 -25.10
CA LEU A 150 -18.59 4.78 -26.37
C LEU A 150 -19.47 3.65 -26.93
N ILE A 151 -20.11 2.88 -26.06
CA ILE A 151 -21.07 1.84 -26.44
C ILE A 151 -22.46 2.44 -26.56
N GLU A 152 -22.89 3.23 -25.57
CA GLU A 152 -24.25 3.76 -25.52
C GLU A 152 -24.61 4.62 -26.74
N ARG A 153 -23.63 5.35 -27.30
CA ARG A 153 -23.85 6.17 -28.50
C ARG A 153 -24.27 5.37 -29.74
N GLN A 154 -24.05 4.06 -29.76
CA GLN A 154 -24.50 3.20 -30.87
C GLN A 154 -26.01 2.91 -30.81
N PHE A 155 -26.61 3.10 -29.63
CA PHE A 155 -28.02 2.79 -29.36
C PHE A 155 -28.84 4.06 -29.07
N ASP A 156 -28.18 5.18 -28.79
CA ASP A 156 -28.83 6.42 -28.37
C ASP A 156 -28.26 7.66 -29.09
N SER A 157 -29.09 8.25 -29.94
CA SER A 157 -28.75 9.42 -30.76
C SER A 157 -28.50 10.70 -29.96
N GLU A 158 -29.06 10.84 -28.74
CA GLU A 158 -28.73 11.98 -27.89
C GLU A 158 -27.29 11.84 -27.36
N VAL A 159 -26.87 10.63 -26.95
CA VAL A 159 -25.48 10.38 -26.53
C VAL A 159 -24.53 10.59 -27.70
N GLU A 160 -24.87 10.08 -28.88
CA GLU A 160 -24.09 10.27 -30.11
C GLU A 160 -23.88 11.76 -30.42
N ARG A 161 -24.95 12.56 -30.36
CA ARG A 161 -24.91 13.99 -30.64
C ARG A 161 -24.11 14.77 -29.59
N ARG A 162 -24.18 14.37 -28.32
CA ARG A 162 -23.42 15.02 -27.23
C ARG A 162 -21.96 14.57 -27.15
N LEU A 163 -21.65 13.40 -27.70
CA LEU A 163 -20.30 12.84 -27.79
C LEU A 163 -19.93 12.58 -29.26
N PRO A 164 -19.72 13.64 -30.06
CA PRO A 164 -19.33 13.51 -31.46
C PRO A 164 -17.91 12.92 -31.59
N GLU A 165 -17.58 12.41 -32.77
CA GLU A 165 -16.28 11.78 -33.04
C GLU A 165 -15.09 12.68 -32.70
N GLN A 166 -15.21 13.98 -32.93
CA GLN A 166 -14.18 14.94 -32.55
C GLN A 166 -13.95 14.97 -31.04
N ALA A 167 -15.01 14.92 -30.23
CA ALA A 167 -14.88 14.89 -28.77
C ALA A 167 -14.22 13.59 -28.30
N ILE A 168 -14.58 12.45 -28.91
CA ILE A 168 -13.95 11.14 -28.64
C ILE A 168 -12.46 11.19 -28.96
N ARG A 169 -12.09 11.72 -30.14
CA ARG A 169 -10.70 11.89 -30.55
C ARG A 169 -9.93 12.80 -29.61
N SER A 170 -10.51 13.93 -29.20
CA SER A 170 -9.90 14.85 -28.23
C SER A 170 -9.69 14.19 -26.86
N PHE A 171 -10.64 13.37 -26.40
CA PHE A 171 -10.51 12.64 -25.14
C PHE A 171 -9.38 11.60 -25.20
N TRP A 172 -9.26 10.86 -26.30
CA TRP A 172 -8.15 9.93 -26.51
C TRP A 172 -6.81 10.65 -26.58
N ILE A 173 -6.70 11.74 -27.35
CA ILE A 173 -5.50 12.57 -27.41
C ILE A 173 -5.11 13.03 -26.02
N PHE A 174 -6.08 13.47 -25.21
CA PHE A 174 -5.84 13.88 -23.83
C PHE A 174 -5.30 12.71 -22.97
N LEU A 175 -5.92 11.52 -23.02
CA LEU A 175 -5.43 10.34 -22.28
C LEU A 175 -4.01 9.92 -22.69
N PHE A 176 -3.72 9.88 -23.99
CA PHE A 176 -2.37 9.55 -24.46
C PHE A 176 -1.34 10.64 -24.12
N ALA A 177 -1.75 11.92 -24.13
CA ALA A 177 -0.90 12.99 -23.65
C ALA A 177 -0.56 12.82 -22.16
N MET A 178 -1.53 12.44 -21.32
CA MET A 178 -1.27 12.15 -19.90
C MET A 178 -0.25 11.01 -19.72
N LEU A 179 -0.35 9.95 -20.53
CA LEU A 179 0.62 8.86 -20.53
C LEU A 179 2.04 9.33 -20.86
N ILE A 180 2.18 10.18 -21.89
CA ILE A 180 3.46 10.77 -22.30
C ILE A 180 4.02 11.66 -21.19
N LEU A 181 3.20 12.53 -20.60
CA LEU A 181 3.63 13.43 -19.52
C LEU A 181 4.12 12.67 -18.29
N THR A 182 3.51 11.53 -17.96
CA THR A 182 4.00 10.66 -16.90
C THR A 182 5.28 9.92 -17.30
N ALA A 183 5.42 9.49 -18.54
CA ALA A 183 6.63 8.82 -19.02
C ALA A 183 7.88 9.73 -18.98
N PHE A 184 7.70 11.05 -19.16
CA PHE A 184 8.76 12.05 -19.05
C PHE A 184 8.90 12.66 -17.64
N ASP A 185 8.23 12.09 -16.64
CA ASP A 185 8.24 12.56 -15.24
C ASP A 185 7.82 14.04 -15.07
N LEU A 186 7.02 14.55 -16.00
CA LEU A 186 6.52 15.93 -15.96
C LEU A 186 5.29 16.04 -15.05
N LEU A 187 4.44 15.00 -15.05
CA LEU A 187 3.24 14.92 -14.22
C LEU A 187 3.01 13.48 -13.74
N HIS A 188 2.87 13.31 -12.43
CA HIS A 188 2.50 12.04 -11.81
C HIS A 188 0.99 11.81 -11.94
N ILE A 189 0.58 11.00 -12.91
CA ILE A 189 -0.82 10.73 -13.25
C ILE A 189 -1.11 9.25 -13.11
N ALA A 190 -2.26 8.91 -12.52
CA ALA A 190 -2.77 7.56 -12.37
C ALA A 190 -3.30 7.00 -13.71
N ASN A 191 -2.40 6.79 -14.68
CA ASN A 191 -2.75 6.35 -16.03
C ASN A 191 -3.39 4.95 -16.04
N VAL A 192 -2.99 4.06 -15.13
CA VAL A 192 -3.60 2.72 -15.05
C VAL A 192 -5.06 2.86 -14.66
N ALA A 193 -5.40 3.76 -13.74
CA ALA A 193 -6.80 4.04 -13.40
C ALA A 193 -7.60 4.64 -14.57
N HIS A 194 -6.98 5.42 -15.45
CA HIS A 194 -7.67 5.95 -16.64
C HIS A 194 -8.05 4.85 -17.61
N PHE A 195 -7.08 4.05 -18.05
CA PHE A 195 -7.32 3.01 -19.05
C PHE A 195 -8.20 1.87 -18.50
N THR A 196 -7.98 1.46 -17.25
CA THR A 196 -8.86 0.46 -16.60
C THR A 196 -10.25 1.03 -16.34
N GLY A 197 -10.38 2.35 -16.11
CA GLY A 197 -11.64 3.07 -16.06
C GLY A 197 -12.40 2.95 -17.39
N VAL A 198 -11.77 3.31 -18.52
CA VAL A 198 -12.39 3.19 -19.86
C VAL A 198 -12.84 1.75 -20.11
N ALA A 199 -11.96 0.78 -19.86
CA ALA A 199 -12.28 -0.64 -20.04
C ALA A 199 -13.47 -1.08 -19.18
N TYR A 200 -13.48 -0.70 -17.90
CA TYR A 200 -14.57 -0.99 -16.97
C TYR A 200 -15.90 -0.43 -17.46
N GLY A 201 -15.93 0.84 -17.87
CA GLY A 201 -17.12 1.49 -18.43
C GLY A 201 -17.65 0.83 -19.70
N TRP A 202 -16.74 0.50 -20.62
CA TRP A 202 -17.06 -0.16 -21.88
C TRP A 202 -17.66 -1.56 -21.66
N LEU A 203 -17.05 -2.36 -20.78
CA LEU A 203 -17.53 -3.69 -20.43
C LEU A 203 -18.90 -3.65 -19.75
N ASN A 204 -19.10 -2.71 -18.82
CA ASN A 204 -20.38 -2.44 -18.17
C ASN A 204 -21.49 -2.19 -19.19
N ALA A 205 -21.27 -1.28 -20.13
CA ALA A 205 -22.26 -0.91 -21.12
C ALA A 205 -22.60 -2.10 -22.03
N ARG A 206 -21.59 -2.85 -22.50
CA ARG A 206 -21.84 -4.09 -23.28
C ARG A 206 -22.64 -5.11 -22.49
N ALA A 207 -22.30 -5.32 -21.22
CA ALA A 207 -23.04 -6.24 -20.38
C ALA A 207 -24.49 -5.79 -20.17
N ALA A 208 -24.75 -4.49 -20.05
CA ALA A 208 -26.10 -3.95 -19.90
C ALA A 208 -26.99 -4.22 -21.12
N HIS A 209 -26.41 -4.21 -22.33
CA HIS A 209 -27.10 -4.46 -23.60
C HIS A 209 -27.28 -5.94 -23.96
N HIS A 210 -26.63 -6.88 -23.23
CA HIS A 210 -26.78 -8.33 -23.45
C HIS A 210 -27.34 -9.05 -22.22
N ARG A 211 -28.45 -9.82 -22.36
CA ARG A 211 -29.11 -10.49 -21.22
C ARG A 211 -28.20 -11.42 -20.39
N THR A 212 -27.41 -12.25 -21.06
CA THR A 212 -26.42 -13.15 -20.40
C THR A 212 -25.28 -12.34 -19.79
N GLY A 213 -24.80 -11.33 -20.51
CA GLY A 213 -23.80 -10.37 -20.04
C GLY A 213 -24.25 -9.68 -18.75
N ARG A 214 -25.50 -9.24 -18.67
CA ARG A 214 -26.05 -8.57 -17.49
C ARG A 214 -26.03 -9.44 -16.25
N ARG A 215 -26.39 -10.73 -16.36
CA ARG A 215 -26.36 -11.66 -15.23
C ARG A 215 -24.94 -11.92 -14.75
N ALA A 216 -24.02 -12.21 -15.68
CA ALA A 216 -22.61 -12.39 -15.35
C ALA A 216 -22.05 -11.13 -14.68
N TRP A 217 -22.38 -9.96 -15.20
CA TRP A 217 -21.94 -8.67 -14.68
C TRP A 217 -22.45 -8.37 -13.27
N VAL A 218 -23.75 -8.59 -13.02
CA VAL A 218 -24.32 -8.46 -11.67
C VAL A 218 -23.64 -9.43 -10.71
N ALA A 219 -23.40 -10.68 -11.12
CA ALA A 219 -22.68 -11.65 -10.31
C ALA A 219 -21.24 -11.19 -10.02
N SER A 220 -20.50 -10.69 -11.01
CA SER A 220 -19.15 -10.14 -10.82
C SER A 220 -19.14 -8.99 -9.80
N HIS A 221 -20.11 -8.08 -9.86
CA HIS A 221 -20.21 -6.96 -8.92
C HIS A 221 -20.63 -7.42 -7.52
N ALA A 222 -21.45 -8.45 -7.41
CA ALA A 222 -21.79 -9.08 -6.14
C ALA A 222 -20.59 -9.80 -5.51
N LEU A 223 -19.67 -10.31 -6.33
CA LEU A 223 -18.44 -10.96 -5.88
C LEU A 223 -17.30 -9.97 -5.57
N LEU A 224 -17.35 -8.73 -6.06
CA LEU A 224 -16.33 -7.71 -5.77
C LEU A 224 -16.14 -7.44 -4.27
N PRO A 225 -17.19 -7.25 -3.44
CA PRO A 225 -17.03 -7.11 -2.00
C PRO A 225 -16.34 -8.31 -1.35
N VAL A 226 -16.63 -9.53 -1.82
CA VAL A 226 -15.98 -10.75 -1.35
C VAL A 226 -14.51 -10.75 -1.75
N ALA A 227 -14.20 -10.48 -3.01
CA ALA A 227 -12.82 -10.39 -3.50
C ALA A 227 -12.01 -9.33 -2.75
N ILE A 228 -12.61 -8.16 -2.48
CA ILE A 228 -12.00 -7.09 -1.68
C ILE A 228 -11.78 -7.57 -0.25
N TYR A 229 -12.78 -8.19 0.39
CA TYR A 229 -12.63 -8.74 1.73
C TYR A 229 -11.46 -9.74 1.81
N LEU A 230 -11.38 -10.65 0.84
CA LEU A 230 -10.30 -11.63 0.73
C LEU A 230 -8.93 -10.96 0.52
N LEU A 231 -8.88 -9.84 -0.22
CA LEU A 231 -7.66 -9.04 -0.38
C LEU A 231 -7.23 -8.32 0.91
N LEU A 232 -8.19 -7.81 1.69
CA LEU A 232 -7.95 -7.16 2.98
C LEU A 232 -7.56 -8.18 4.08
N HIS A 233 -8.06 -9.41 3.94
CA HIS A 233 -7.88 -10.49 4.91
C HIS A 233 -7.32 -11.75 4.22
N PRO A 234 -6.07 -11.71 3.71
CA PRO A 234 -5.49 -12.85 3.02
C PRO A 234 -5.07 -13.91 4.04
N PHE A 235 -6.02 -14.68 4.54
CA PHE A 235 -5.82 -15.74 5.52
C PHE A 235 -4.90 -16.88 5.03
N TRP A 236 -4.57 -16.91 3.74
CA TRP A 236 -3.57 -17.79 3.15
C TRP A 236 -2.13 -17.25 3.23
N ASN A 237 -1.92 -16.00 3.62
CA ASN A 237 -0.61 -15.34 3.64
C ASN A 237 0.03 -15.42 5.04
N ALA A 238 1.29 -15.86 5.12
CA ALA A 238 2.03 -15.98 6.38
C ALA A 238 2.34 -14.61 7.03
N ASN A 239 2.73 -13.62 6.23
CA ASN A 239 3.00 -12.25 6.69
C ASN A 239 1.75 -11.58 7.27
N TYR A 240 0.57 -11.91 6.75
CA TYR A 240 -0.70 -11.43 7.31
C TYR A 240 -0.93 -11.97 8.72
N HIS A 241 -0.67 -13.25 8.96
CA HIS A 241 -0.77 -13.84 10.31
C HIS A 241 0.33 -13.31 11.24
N ALA A 242 1.55 -13.10 10.74
CA ALA A 242 2.61 -12.48 11.50
C ALA A 242 2.22 -11.06 11.97
N LEU A 243 1.60 -10.26 11.09
CA LEU A 243 1.07 -8.95 11.44
C LEU A 243 -0.05 -9.04 12.50
N LEU A 244 -1.01 -9.95 12.33
CA LEU A 244 -2.10 -10.14 13.29
C LEU A 244 -1.57 -10.50 14.67
N GLY A 245 -0.56 -11.36 14.76
CA GLY A 245 0.08 -11.73 16.03
C GLY A 245 0.75 -10.53 16.71
N ARG A 246 1.46 -9.68 15.96
CA ARG A 246 2.13 -8.47 16.48
C ARG A 246 1.15 -7.39 16.94
N ARG A 247 -0.07 -7.39 16.41
CA ARG A 247 -1.09 -6.37 16.73
C ARG A 247 -1.66 -6.53 18.14
N VAL A 248 -1.64 -7.75 18.68
CA VAL A 248 -2.21 -8.00 19.99
C VAL A 248 -1.24 -7.50 21.05
N GLU A 249 -1.72 -6.67 21.99
CA GLU A 249 -0.89 -6.12 23.07
C GLU A 249 -0.31 -7.23 23.97
N ASP A 250 -1.09 -8.29 24.19
CA ASP A 250 -0.63 -9.50 24.87
C ASP A 250 -0.04 -10.50 23.88
N LEU A 251 1.26 -10.77 24.05
CA LEU A 251 2.02 -11.72 23.24
C LEU A 251 1.38 -13.12 23.25
N SER A 252 0.80 -13.52 24.37
CA SER A 252 0.11 -14.82 24.55
C SER A 252 -1.09 -14.96 23.62
N ALA A 253 -1.86 -13.88 23.46
CA ALA A 253 -3.00 -13.83 22.56
C ALA A 253 -2.59 -13.76 21.08
N GLY A 254 -1.34 -13.37 20.78
CA GLY A 254 -0.75 -13.43 19.44
C GLY A 254 -0.28 -14.84 19.00
N VAL A 255 -0.07 -15.78 19.94
CA VAL A 255 0.48 -17.12 19.67
C VAL A 255 -0.29 -17.90 18.59
N PRO A 256 -1.64 -17.94 18.57
CA PRO A 256 -2.37 -18.66 17.53
C PRO A 256 -2.04 -18.14 16.12
N HIS A 257 -1.88 -16.82 15.98
CA HIS A 257 -1.52 -16.19 14.71
C HIS A 257 -0.08 -16.49 14.31
N PHE A 258 0.87 -16.42 15.23
CA PHE A 258 2.26 -16.78 14.95
C PHE A 258 2.41 -18.25 14.54
N ARG A 259 1.68 -19.17 15.18
CA ARG A 259 1.64 -20.60 14.76
C ARG A 259 1.06 -20.78 13.36
N GLU A 260 0.01 -20.02 13.02
CA GLU A 260 -0.61 -20.04 11.68
C GLU A 260 0.35 -19.49 10.61
N ALA A 261 1.16 -18.49 10.97
CA ALA A 261 2.21 -17.93 10.12
C ALA A 261 3.33 -18.95 9.87
N VAL A 262 3.90 -19.57 10.90
CA VAL A 262 4.93 -20.62 10.77
C VAL A 262 4.44 -21.80 9.93
N ARG A 263 3.18 -22.23 10.10
CA ARG A 263 2.61 -23.34 9.32
C ARG A 263 2.59 -23.05 7.81
N ARG A 264 2.42 -21.77 7.42
CA ARG A 264 2.42 -21.34 6.01
C ARG A 264 3.82 -21.07 5.49
N ASP A 265 4.62 -20.39 6.30
CA ASP A 265 5.99 -20.02 5.95
C ASP A 265 6.90 -20.11 7.18
N PRO A 266 7.65 -21.23 7.32
CA PRO A 266 8.60 -21.39 8.41
C PRO A 266 9.91 -20.60 8.17
N ALA A 267 10.11 -19.97 7.00
CA ALA A 267 11.27 -19.14 6.70
C ALA A 267 11.16 -17.71 7.26
N LEU A 268 10.13 -17.41 8.08
CA LEU A 268 9.97 -16.13 8.75
C LEU A 268 10.63 -16.15 10.14
N PRO A 269 11.88 -15.66 10.29
CA PRO A 269 12.65 -15.78 11.54
C PRO A 269 12.01 -15.00 12.70
N GLN A 270 11.41 -13.84 12.39
CA GLN A 270 10.77 -12.98 13.39
C GLN A 270 9.57 -13.62 14.10
N VAL A 271 8.87 -14.53 13.41
CA VAL A 271 7.73 -15.24 13.98
C VAL A 271 8.21 -16.28 15.00
N TRP A 272 9.29 -16.99 14.69
CA TRP A 272 9.94 -17.91 15.62
C TRP A 272 10.48 -17.21 16.86
N LEU A 273 11.11 -16.03 16.70
CA LEU A 273 11.55 -15.20 17.81
C LEU A 273 10.39 -14.77 18.72
N SER A 274 9.27 -14.37 18.12
CA SER A 274 8.07 -13.95 18.88
C SER A 274 7.46 -15.12 19.68
N LEU A 275 7.45 -16.33 19.11
CA LEU A 275 7.00 -17.54 19.81
C LEU A 275 7.95 -17.94 20.94
N ALA A 276 9.27 -17.83 20.72
CA ALA A 276 10.26 -18.13 21.74
C ALA A 276 10.23 -17.11 22.90
N ASP A 277 10.05 -15.81 22.61
CA ASP A 277 9.92 -14.76 23.63
C ASP A 277 8.69 -14.99 24.53
N GLU A 278 7.55 -15.41 23.95
CA GLU A 278 6.35 -15.75 24.74
C GLU A 278 6.61 -16.86 25.75
N ARG A 279 7.25 -17.95 25.31
CA ARG A 279 7.60 -19.08 26.17
C ARG A 279 8.60 -18.68 27.24
N ALA A 280 9.61 -17.91 26.89
CA ALA A 280 10.62 -17.42 27.82
C ALA A 280 9.99 -16.52 28.91
N ARG A 281 9.07 -15.63 28.53
CA ARG A 281 8.32 -14.79 29.49
C ARG A 281 7.39 -15.59 30.39
N SER A 282 6.84 -16.70 29.90
CA SER A 282 6.06 -17.65 30.71
C SER A 282 6.92 -18.49 31.68
N GLY A 283 8.25 -18.40 31.57
CA GLY A 283 9.21 -19.16 32.37
C GLY A 283 9.57 -20.55 31.80
N ASP A 284 9.00 -20.92 30.66
CA ASP A 284 9.30 -22.19 29.97
C ASP A 284 10.48 -22.01 29.00
N PHE A 285 11.69 -21.95 29.56
CA PHE A 285 12.92 -21.74 28.79
C PHE A 285 13.26 -22.91 27.87
N LEU A 286 12.91 -24.14 28.24
CA LEU A 286 13.09 -25.31 27.39
C LEU A 286 12.20 -25.27 26.14
N ALA A 287 10.92 -24.90 26.27
CA ALA A 287 10.06 -24.73 25.11
C ALA A 287 10.50 -23.53 24.25
N ALA A 288 10.95 -22.43 24.86
CA ALA A 288 11.52 -21.30 24.14
C ALA A 288 12.75 -21.70 23.32
N TRP A 289 13.67 -22.47 23.93
CA TRP A 289 14.86 -22.99 23.27
C TRP A 289 14.48 -23.93 22.11
N ARG A 290 13.53 -24.84 22.31
CA ARG A 290 13.02 -25.72 21.24
C ARG A 290 12.55 -24.93 20.03
N LEU A 291 11.74 -23.90 20.25
CA LEU A 291 11.25 -23.03 19.17
C LEU A 291 12.38 -22.27 18.46
N ALA A 292 13.39 -21.79 19.19
CA ALA A 292 14.54 -21.12 18.59
C ALA A 292 15.37 -22.08 17.71
N ILE A 293 15.59 -23.32 18.17
CA ILE A 293 16.31 -24.36 17.43
C ILE A 293 15.52 -24.82 16.20
N GLU A 294 14.21 -25.02 16.33
CA GLU A 294 13.33 -25.31 15.19
C GLU A 294 13.34 -24.15 14.18
N GLY A 295 13.30 -22.90 14.64
CA GLY A 295 13.45 -21.72 13.80
C GLY A 295 14.77 -21.69 13.02
N LEU A 296 15.90 -22.02 13.68
CA LEU A 296 17.22 -22.11 13.05
C LEU A 296 17.32 -23.21 11.99
N LYS A 297 16.56 -24.30 12.12
CA LYS A 297 16.46 -25.34 11.09
C LYS A 297 16.04 -24.75 9.74
N HIS A 298 15.08 -23.83 9.78
CA HIS A 298 14.53 -23.15 8.61
C HIS A 298 15.30 -21.88 8.23
N ASN A 299 16.02 -21.27 9.18
CA ASN A 299 16.67 -19.97 9.05
C ASN A 299 18.16 -20.02 9.47
N ARG A 300 18.94 -20.90 8.83
CA ARG A 300 20.28 -21.33 9.31
C ARG A 300 21.31 -20.20 9.48
N SER A 301 21.19 -19.11 8.74
CA SER A 301 22.12 -17.96 8.79
C SER A 301 21.57 -16.76 9.53
N ASN A 302 20.37 -16.85 10.13
CA ASN A 302 19.76 -15.71 10.79
C ASN A 302 20.46 -15.42 12.13
N GLY A 303 21.10 -14.25 12.22
CA GLY A 303 21.88 -13.85 13.39
C GLY A 303 21.03 -13.64 14.64
N ALA A 304 19.80 -13.12 14.50
CA ALA A 304 18.91 -12.85 15.63
C ALA A 304 18.42 -14.15 16.30
N LEU A 305 18.02 -15.15 15.51
CA LEU A 305 17.68 -16.49 16.03
C LEU A 305 18.88 -17.17 16.69
N MET A 306 20.07 -17.03 16.11
CA MET A 306 21.28 -17.62 16.67
C MET A 306 21.65 -16.98 18.02
N GLU A 307 21.47 -15.67 18.14
CA GLU A 307 21.71 -14.95 19.39
C GLU A 307 20.63 -15.25 20.45
N ALA A 308 19.35 -15.29 20.05
CA ALA A 308 18.25 -15.68 20.94
C ALA A 308 18.44 -17.09 21.49
N ALA A 309 18.84 -18.04 20.64
CA ALA A 309 19.20 -19.38 21.08
C ALA A 309 20.30 -19.30 22.15
N ARG A 310 21.47 -18.70 21.87
CA ARG A 310 22.58 -18.58 22.84
C ARG A 310 22.14 -18.04 24.21
N GLN A 311 21.28 -17.01 24.21
CA GLN A 311 20.75 -16.43 25.45
C GLN A 311 19.84 -17.42 26.20
N LEU A 312 18.95 -18.12 25.49
CA LEU A 312 18.09 -19.16 26.08
C LEU A 312 18.91 -20.34 26.65
N TRP A 313 20.00 -20.75 25.98
CA TRP A 313 20.93 -21.75 26.52
C TRP A 313 21.57 -21.30 27.83
N ALA A 314 21.96 -20.04 27.92
CA ALA A 314 22.56 -19.48 29.12
C ALA A 314 21.56 -19.45 30.30
N MET A 315 20.28 -19.26 30.02
CA MET A 315 19.20 -19.20 31.02
C MET A 315 18.63 -20.59 31.39
N LEU A 316 18.89 -21.62 30.60
CA LEU A 316 18.40 -22.98 30.82
C LEU A 316 18.97 -23.61 32.11
N PRO A 317 18.11 -24.12 33.02
CA PRO A 317 18.51 -24.92 34.18
C PRO A 317 19.34 -26.15 33.81
N ASP A 318 20.26 -26.56 34.69
CA ASP A 318 21.19 -27.67 34.41
C ASP A 318 20.50 -29.02 34.19
N ASP A 319 19.35 -29.24 34.83
CA ASP A 319 18.50 -30.41 34.68
C ASP A 319 17.82 -30.48 33.30
N GLU A 320 17.47 -29.34 32.71
CA GLU A 320 16.84 -29.26 31.38
C GLU A 320 17.85 -29.28 30.22
N ARG A 321 19.13 -28.98 30.48
CA ARG A 321 20.20 -28.96 29.46
C ARG A 321 20.41 -30.29 28.75
N LYS A 322 20.07 -31.41 29.39
CA LYS A 322 20.11 -32.73 28.74
C LYS A 322 19.08 -32.81 27.60
N GLU A 323 17.84 -32.45 27.89
CA GLU A 323 16.73 -32.48 26.93
C GLU A 323 16.90 -31.43 25.81
N ALA A 324 17.50 -30.28 26.13
CA ALA A 324 17.87 -29.27 25.16
C ALA A 324 18.95 -29.76 24.17
N ARG A 325 19.92 -30.58 24.62
CA ARG A 325 20.92 -31.23 23.75
C ARG A 325 20.31 -32.32 22.86
N GLU A 326 19.39 -33.11 23.41
CA GLU A 326 18.64 -34.11 22.63
C GLU A 326 17.80 -33.45 21.53
N THR A 327 17.19 -32.29 21.82
CA THR A 327 16.48 -31.48 20.83
C THR A 327 17.42 -31.04 19.69
N LEU A 328 18.60 -30.52 20.01
CA LEU A 328 19.58 -30.10 19.01
C LEU A 328 20.00 -31.29 18.12
N GLN A 329 20.25 -32.45 18.73
CA GLN A 329 20.61 -33.67 18.02
C GLN A 329 19.47 -34.15 17.11
N HIS A 330 18.22 -34.05 17.55
CA HIS A 330 17.08 -34.41 16.73
C HIS A 330 16.92 -33.48 15.51
N VAL A 331 17.13 -32.17 15.69
CA VAL A 331 16.90 -31.17 14.63
C VAL A 331 18.02 -31.13 13.60
N PHE A 332 19.29 -31.22 14.02
CA PHE A 332 20.46 -31.08 13.14
C PHE A 332 21.23 -32.38 12.89
N ALA A 333 20.87 -33.48 13.56
CA ALA A 333 21.40 -34.82 13.36
C ALA A 333 22.94 -34.86 13.20
N GLY A 334 23.44 -35.10 11.99
CA GLY A 334 24.88 -35.22 11.69
C GLY A 334 25.70 -33.94 11.92
N GLU A 335 25.06 -32.77 12.07
CA GLU A 335 25.73 -31.48 12.23
C GLU A 335 25.72 -30.99 13.69
N THR A 336 25.36 -31.84 14.64
CA THR A 336 25.16 -31.46 16.06
C THR A 336 26.39 -30.81 16.68
N SER A 337 27.60 -31.33 16.39
CA SER A 337 28.86 -30.78 16.92
C SER A 337 29.12 -29.36 16.42
N GLU A 338 28.95 -29.11 15.12
CA GLU A 338 29.14 -27.78 14.52
C GLU A 338 28.13 -26.77 15.07
N TRP A 339 26.87 -27.17 15.21
CA TRP A 339 25.85 -26.31 15.79
C TRP A 339 26.07 -26.05 17.29
N SER A 340 26.57 -27.04 18.04
CA SER A 340 26.91 -26.83 19.46
C SER A 340 28.02 -25.80 19.65
N GLU A 341 29.01 -25.77 18.75
CA GLU A 341 30.08 -24.77 18.73
C GLU A 341 29.53 -23.39 18.32
N ARG A 342 28.73 -23.31 17.24
CA ARG A 342 28.09 -22.06 16.80
C ARG A 342 27.20 -21.44 17.87
N LEU A 343 26.52 -22.27 18.66
CA LEU A 343 25.66 -21.85 19.77
C LEU A 343 26.41 -21.68 21.09
N ARG A 344 27.75 -21.81 21.11
CA ARG A 344 28.62 -21.63 22.28
C ARG A 344 28.18 -22.43 23.50
N MET A 345 27.68 -23.64 23.27
CA MET A 345 27.08 -24.44 24.35
C MET A 345 28.10 -24.97 25.37
N THR A 346 29.38 -24.89 25.04
CA THR A 346 30.53 -25.31 25.85
C THR A 346 31.20 -24.16 26.62
N GLU A 347 30.81 -22.91 26.36
CA GLU A 347 31.36 -21.72 27.03
C GLU A 347 30.49 -21.34 28.25
N PRO A 348 31.08 -20.79 29.34
CA PRO A 348 30.30 -20.34 30.49
C PRO A 348 29.37 -19.16 30.12
N PRO A 349 28.14 -19.11 30.66
CA PRO A 349 27.13 -18.13 30.26
C PRO A 349 27.55 -16.69 30.56
N VAL A 350 27.41 -15.80 29.58
CA VAL A 350 27.60 -14.35 29.75
C VAL A 350 26.22 -13.69 29.86
N PRO A 351 25.80 -13.21 31.05
CA PRO A 351 24.49 -12.59 31.18
C PRO A 351 24.49 -11.18 30.56
N LYS A 352 23.66 -10.97 29.53
CA LYS A 352 23.15 -9.65 29.15
C LYS A 352 21.63 -9.72 29.12
N GLY A 353 20.99 -8.65 29.60
CA GLY A 353 19.55 -8.58 29.89
C GLY A 353 18.64 -8.89 28.70
N LEU A 354 17.43 -9.36 29.02
CA LEU A 354 16.36 -9.75 28.11
C LEU A 354 16.16 -8.74 26.97
N LEU A 355 16.04 -9.26 25.74
CA LEU A 355 15.39 -8.70 24.54
C LEU A 355 14.81 -7.28 24.70
N SER A 356 15.66 -6.28 24.87
CA SER A 356 15.29 -4.88 24.70
C SER A 356 15.46 -4.56 23.22
N ASN A 357 14.34 -4.49 22.50
CA ASN A 357 14.27 -3.72 21.26
C ASN A 357 14.47 -2.25 21.62
N GLU A 358 15.72 -1.82 21.81
CA GLU A 358 16.07 -0.49 21.32
C GLU A 358 16.27 -0.65 19.81
N PRO A 359 15.62 0.19 18.96
CA PRO A 359 16.11 0.33 17.60
C PRO A 359 17.60 0.67 17.71
N ALA A 360 18.42 0.27 16.76
CA ALA A 360 19.81 0.69 16.68
C ALA A 360 19.87 2.23 16.76
N GLY A 361 19.96 2.73 17.99
CA GLY A 361 20.17 4.12 18.31
C GLY A 361 21.52 4.39 17.70
N ALA A 362 21.51 5.36 16.77
CA ALA A 362 22.69 5.91 16.16
C ALA A 362 23.83 5.86 17.17
N GLY A 363 24.79 4.97 16.91
CA GLY A 363 26.09 5.10 17.52
C GLY A 363 26.55 6.49 17.11
N GLN A 364 26.45 7.44 18.05
CA GLN A 364 27.37 8.55 18.11
C GLN A 364 28.74 7.91 18.31
N THR A 365 29.29 7.41 17.22
CA THR A 365 30.70 7.14 17.11
C THR A 365 31.37 8.49 17.30
N SER A 366 32.22 8.53 18.31
CA SER A 366 33.24 9.51 18.62
C SER A 366 34.25 9.72 17.46
N ALA A 367 33.75 9.97 16.25
CA ALA A 367 34.51 10.22 15.04
C ALA A 367 34.45 11.70 14.62
N GLU A 368 33.66 12.55 15.31
CA GLU A 368 33.61 14.00 15.06
C GLU A 368 34.58 14.82 15.93
N GLU A 369 35.09 14.30 17.05
CA GLU A 369 36.09 15.02 17.85
C GLU A 369 37.52 14.93 17.28
N ASP A 370 37.86 13.87 16.54
CA ASP A 370 39.16 13.74 15.87
C ASP A 370 39.20 14.38 14.47
N ALA A 371 38.02 14.66 13.86
CA ALA A 371 37.93 15.38 12.59
C ALA A 371 38.05 16.91 12.77
N ALA A 372 37.68 17.45 13.95
CA ALA A 372 37.76 18.88 14.25
C ALA A 372 39.20 19.37 14.53
N LYS A 373 40.13 18.50 14.97
CA LYS A 373 41.53 18.88 15.22
C LYS A 373 42.45 18.84 13.99
N ARG A 374 42.00 18.31 12.84
CA ARG A 374 42.80 18.27 11.60
C ARG A 374 42.46 19.35 10.57
N ARG A 375 41.40 20.14 10.76
CA ARG A 375 41.10 21.34 9.94
C ARG A 375 41.74 22.60 10.52
N GLY A 376 43.07 22.57 10.61
CA GLY A 376 43.89 23.68 11.10
C GLY A 376 45.14 23.87 10.26
N ARG A 377 45.05 23.84 8.93
CA ARG A 377 46.17 24.24 8.07
C ARG A 377 45.66 24.84 6.76
N LYS A 378 45.66 26.17 6.70
CA LYS A 378 45.49 26.97 5.47
C LYS A 378 46.41 26.40 4.38
N ARG A 379 45.83 25.95 3.27
CA ARG A 379 46.51 25.90 1.98
C ARG A 379 45.81 26.90 1.06
N SER A 380 46.54 27.98 0.78
CA SER A 380 46.26 28.95 -0.27
C SER A 380 46.27 28.23 -1.62
N SER A 381 45.19 28.39 -2.41
CA SER A 381 45.19 28.10 -3.85
C SER A 381 44.85 29.39 -4.59
N LYS A 382 45.66 29.71 -5.62
CA LYS A 382 45.57 30.90 -6.48
C LYS A 382 44.23 30.96 -7.25
N PRO A 383 43.80 32.13 -7.73
CA PRO A 383 42.61 32.25 -8.57
C PRO A 383 42.84 31.63 -9.96
N VAL A 384 41.81 31.01 -10.50
CA VAL A 384 41.77 30.47 -11.87
C VAL A 384 41.39 31.57 -12.86
N ASP A 385 42.12 31.63 -13.97
CA ASP A 385 42.01 32.60 -15.06
C ASP A 385 40.87 32.19 -16.03
N PRO A 386 39.93 33.08 -16.39
CA PRO A 386 38.75 32.73 -17.19
C PRO A 386 38.98 32.54 -18.71
N ASP A 387 40.21 32.67 -19.24
CA ASP A 387 40.47 32.67 -20.70
C ASP A 387 41.15 31.41 -21.27
N GLN A 388 41.09 30.25 -20.61
CA GLN A 388 41.55 28.99 -21.22
C GLN A 388 40.42 28.15 -21.84
N THR A 389 40.37 28.16 -23.17
CA THR A 389 39.64 27.20 -24.03
C THR A 389 40.47 25.93 -24.28
N ASP A 390 39.75 24.85 -24.61
CA ASP A 390 40.20 23.52 -25.08
C ASP A 390 40.41 22.46 -23.96
N SER A 391 39.89 21.22 -24.03
CA SER A 391 39.17 20.50 -25.09
C SER A 391 38.43 19.29 -24.51
N ALA A 392 37.23 19.05 -25.05
CA ALA A 392 36.59 17.79 -25.40
C ALA A 392 36.78 16.48 -24.56
N ALA A 393 35.60 15.98 -24.15
CA ALA A 393 35.04 14.65 -24.47
C ALA A 393 35.45 13.38 -23.70
N GLU A 394 34.50 12.44 -23.77
CA GLU A 394 34.44 11.06 -23.24
C GLU A 394 33.88 10.96 -21.80
N GLY A 395 32.74 10.32 -21.51
CA GLY A 395 31.92 9.39 -22.27
C GLY A 395 31.73 8.09 -21.48
N ARG A 396 30.46 7.67 -21.34
CA ARG A 396 29.93 6.33 -20.95
C ARG A 396 29.57 6.08 -19.48
N THR A 397 28.25 6.09 -19.29
CA THR A 397 27.41 5.07 -18.64
C THR A 397 28.01 3.66 -18.53
N LEU A 398 27.91 3.07 -17.34
CA LEU A 398 27.03 1.93 -17.04
C LEU A 398 26.50 2.08 -15.61
#